data_AF-A0A7Y2TSS4-F1
#
_entry.id   AF-A0A7Y2TSS4-F1
#
_cell.length_a   1.000
_cell.length_b   1.000
_cell.length_c   1.000
_cell.angle_alpha   90.00
_cell.angle_beta   90.00
_cell.angle_gamma   90.00
#
_symmetry.space_group_name_H-M   'P 1'
#
loop_
_entity.id
_entity.type
_entity.pdbx_description
1 polymer ?
#
loop_
_entity_poly.entity_id
_entity_poly.type
_entity_poly.pdbx_seq_one_letter_code
_entity_poly.pdbx_strand_id
1 'polypeptide(L)'
;LDLVGENAGVLPSRDWKRGRFGLPWYPGETVIAGIGQGFNVVTPLQLANAVATLSNGGTRYAPHLLYAGKHAGHQQARRESPTVVFEVPVQNPGNWDVIREGMRRVVHGEKGTAREIRPDDGLVIAGKSGTAQVVAQEEDEDMDENTASHLRHHALFVAYAPFDRPNIAVAVVVEHGGGGSREAAPVARAVIDAWLAQEAAP
;
A
#
# COMPACT_ATOMS: atom_id res chain seq x y z
N LEU A 1 12.63 1.81 -9.23
CA LEU A 1 13.06 3.00 -8.48
C LEU A 1 14.45 3.41 -8.94
N ASP A 2 14.84 4.67 -8.80
CA ASP A 2 16.21 5.16 -9.06
C ASP A 2 17.19 4.82 -7.91
N LEU A 3 17.04 3.62 -7.34
CA LEU A 3 17.91 3.06 -6.30
C LEU A 3 18.28 1.61 -6.65
N VAL A 4 19.45 1.20 -6.17
CA VAL A 4 19.89 -0.20 -6.23
C VAL A 4 19.28 -1.01 -5.08
N GLY A 5 19.08 -2.31 -5.29
CA GLY A 5 18.65 -3.24 -4.23
C GLY A 5 17.13 -3.40 -4.07
N GLU A 6 16.31 -2.90 -5.00
CA GLU A 6 14.87 -3.17 -5.01
C GLU A 6 14.59 -4.66 -5.27
N ASN A 7 13.84 -5.30 -4.38
CA ASN A 7 13.39 -6.67 -4.57
C ASN A 7 12.16 -6.70 -5.50
N ALA A 8 12.12 -7.65 -6.43
CA ALA A 8 11.02 -7.79 -7.38
C ALA A 8 9.71 -8.25 -6.71
N GLY A 9 9.79 -8.90 -5.55
CA GLY A 9 8.65 -9.58 -4.94
C GLY A 9 8.22 -10.80 -5.77
N VAL A 10 7.00 -11.28 -5.52
CA VAL A 10 6.38 -12.41 -6.21
C VAL A 10 4.91 -12.10 -6.44
N LEU A 11 4.53 -11.96 -7.72
CA LEU A 11 3.15 -12.07 -8.17
C LEU A 11 2.98 -13.47 -8.78
N PRO A 12 2.36 -14.42 -8.07
CA PRO A 12 2.35 -15.81 -8.48
C PRO A 12 1.49 -16.02 -9.72
N SER A 13 1.96 -16.92 -10.59
CA SER A 13 1.26 -17.33 -11.81
C SER A 13 1.43 -18.83 -12.03
N ARG A 14 0.67 -19.39 -12.98
CA ARG A 14 0.80 -20.81 -13.36
C ARG A 14 2.22 -21.13 -13.82
N ASP A 15 2.81 -20.25 -14.62
CA ASP A 15 4.16 -20.42 -15.16
C ASP A 15 5.22 -20.26 -14.08
N TRP A 16 5.04 -19.28 -13.18
CA TRP A 16 5.92 -19.09 -12.03
C TRP A 16 5.95 -20.34 -11.14
N LYS A 17 4.77 -20.89 -10.80
CA LYS A 17 4.68 -22.07 -9.91
C LYS A 17 5.30 -23.30 -10.57
N ARG A 18 5.03 -23.51 -11.86
CA ARG A 18 5.62 -24.60 -12.64
C ARG A 18 7.15 -24.46 -12.69
N GLY A 19 7.67 -23.26 -12.95
CA GLY A 19 9.11 -23.03 -12.99
C GLY A 19 9.81 -23.18 -11.63
N ARG A 20 9.15 -22.74 -10.55
CA ARG A 20 9.73 -22.72 -9.19
C ARG A 20 9.68 -24.06 -8.47
N PHE A 21 8.61 -24.83 -8.68
CA PHE A 21 8.30 -26.04 -7.92
C PHE A 21 8.03 -27.28 -8.78
N GLY A 22 7.92 -27.15 -10.11
CA GLY A 22 7.54 -28.27 -10.99
C GLY A 22 6.09 -28.72 -10.87
N LEU A 23 5.24 -27.93 -10.20
CA LEU A 23 3.85 -28.27 -9.89
C LEU A 23 2.84 -27.44 -10.69
N PRO A 24 1.66 -28.00 -11.03
CA PRO A 24 0.58 -27.24 -11.62
C PRO A 24 -0.04 -26.26 -10.62
N TRP A 25 -0.77 -25.27 -11.11
CA TRP A 25 -1.59 -24.37 -10.30
C TRP A 25 -2.89 -25.05 -9.87
N TYR A 26 -3.19 -25.02 -8.59
CA TYR A 26 -4.43 -25.57 -8.02
C TYR A 26 -5.47 -24.47 -7.84
N PRO A 27 -6.78 -24.72 -8.10
CA PRO A 27 -7.81 -23.69 -8.00
C PRO A 27 -7.87 -22.95 -6.66
N GLY A 28 -7.60 -23.64 -5.54
CA GLY A 28 -7.59 -23.02 -4.20
C GLY A 28 -6.54 -21.92 -4.04
N GLU A 29 -5.44 -21.97 -4.81
CA GLU A 29 -4.38 -20.97 -4.74
C GLU A 29 -4.82 -19.62 -5.32
N THR A 30 -5.77 -19.61 -6.25
CA THR A 30 -6.37 -18.38 -6.76
C THR A 30 -7.18 -17.67 -5.68
N VAL A 31 -7.90 -18.42 -4.85
CA VAL A 31 -8.72 -17.86 -3.76
C VAL A 31 -7.84 -17.19 -2.71
N ILE A 32 -6.77 -17.87 -2.30
CA ILE A 32 -5.79 -17.35 -1.34
C ILE A 32 -5.05 -16.14 -1.92
N ALA A 33 -4.67 -16.20 -3.21
CA ALA A 33 -4.02 -15.09 -3.87
C ALA A 33 -4.90 -13.84 -3.95
N GLY A 34 -6.22 -14.00 -4.08
CA GLY A 34 -7.20 -12.91 -4.15
C GLY A 34 -7.27 -12.04 -2.88
N ILE A 35 -6.84 -12.55 -1.74
CA ILE A 35 -6.75 -11.80 -0.47
C ILE A 35 -5.30 -11.35 -0.15
N GLY A 36 -4.38 -11.49 -1.10
CA GLY A 36 -2.98 -11.09 -0.93
C GLY A 36 -2.12 -12.07 -0.11
N GLN A 37 -2.59 -13.29 0.12
CA GLN A 37 -1.87 -14.33 0.86
C GLN A 37 -1.25 -15.38 -0.08
N GLY A 38 -0.68 -16.45 0.50
CA GLY A 38 -0.10 -17.57 -0.24
C GLY A 38 1.29 -17.22 -0.75
N PHE A 39 1.50 -17.32 -2.07
CA PHE A 39 2.80 -17.00 -2.68
C PHE A 39 2.98 -15.51 -2.99
N ASN A 40 1.99 -14.66 -2.72
CA ASN A 40 2.11 -13.22 -2.92
C ASN A 40 3.17 -12.63 -1.98
N VAL A 41 4.16 -11.95 -2.56
CA VAL A 41 5.15 -11.18 -1.81
C VAL A 41 5.28 -9.82 -2.49
N VAL A 42 5.04 -8.74 -1.75
CA VAL A 42 5.08 -7.38 -2.27
C VAL A 42 5.92 -6.49 -1.37
N THR A 43 6.66 -5.56 -1.96
CA THR A 43 7.43 -4.59 -1.17
C THR A 43 6.54 -3.42 -0.73
N PRO A 44 6.88 -2.73 0.38
CA PRO A 44 6.15 -1.52 0.78
C PRO A 44 6.11 -0.44 -0.31
N LEU A 45 7.18 -0.31 -1.10
CA LEU A 45 7.22 0.62 -2.23
C LEU A 45 6.25 0.24 -3.35
N GLN A 46 6.14 -1.06 -3.66
CA GLN A 46 5.17 -1.55 -4.63
C GLN A 46 3.73 -1.26 -4.16
N LEU A 47 3.44 -1.43 -2.87
CA LEU A 47 2.15 -1.07 -2.28
C LEU A 47 1.87 0.43 -2.36
N ALA A 48 2.83 1.28 -1.99
CA ALA A 48 2.67 2.73 -2.07
C ALA A 48 2.41 3.19 -3.51
N ASN A 49 3.14 2.65 -4.48
CA ASN A 49 2.95 2.98 -5.90
C ASN A 49 1.61 2.47 -6.45
N ALA A 50 1.16 1.29 -6.02
CA ALA A 50 -0.16 0.78 -6.39
C ALA A 50 -1.28 1.69 -5.86
N VAL A 51 -1.15 2.17 -4.63
CA VAL A 51 -2.13 3.08 -4.01
C VAL A 51 -2.11 4.45 -4.68
N ALA A 52 -0.93 4.98 -5.02
CA ALA A 52 -0.81 6.22 -5.79
C ALA A 52 -1.45 6.11 -7.19
N THR A 53 -1.25 4.96 -7.87
CA THR A 53 -1.88 4.67 -9.17
C THR A 53 -3.40 4.59 -9.04
N LEU A 54 -3.91 3.95 -7.98
CA LEU A 54 -5.34 3.84 -7.74
C LEU A 54 -5.97 5.20 -7.43
N SER A 55 -5.33 6.00 -6.58
CA SER A 55 -5.87 7.27 -6.13
C SER A 55 -5.92 8.32 -7.24
N ASN A 56 -5.03 8.22 -8.24
CA ASN A 56 -4.96 9.15 -9.37
C ASN A 56 -5.77 8.72 -10.62
N GLY A 57 -6.58 7.65 -10.52
CA GLY A 57 -7.45 7.21 -11.61
C GLY A 57 -6.81 6.21 -12.60
N GLY A 58 -5.71 5.57 -12.21
CA GLY A 58 -5.12 4.45 -12.94
C GLY A 58 -3.80 4.75 -13.67
N THR A 59 -3.27 5.97 -13.56
CA THR A 59 -2.00 6.33 -14.21
C THR A 59 -0.83 5.93 -13.34
N ARG A 60 -0.07 4.93 -13.78
CA ARG A 60 1.10 4.46 -13.04
C ARG A 60 2.33 5.26 -13.41
N TYR A 61 2.86 5.98 -12.45
CA TYR A 61 4.15 6.67 -12.56
C TYR A 61 5.30 5.80 -12.06
N ALA A 62 6.50 6.03 -12.60
CA ALA A 62 7.72 5.45 -12.07
C ALA A 62 8.09 6.17 -10.77
N PRO A 63 8.22 5.46 -9.63
CA PRO A 63 8.67 6.08 -8.39
C PRO A 63 10.14 6.48 -8.54
N HIS A 64 10.47 7.69 -8.11
CA HIS A 64 11.81 8.27 -8.16
C HIS A 64 12.06 9.13 -6.92
N LEU A 65 13.32 9.23 -6.50
CA LEU A 65 13.78 10.10 -5.42
C LEU A 65 14.36 11.41 -5.95
N LEU A 66 14.95 11.40 -7.14
CA LEU A 66 15.57 12.59 -7.72
C LEU A 66 14.54 13.68 -8.01
N TYR A 67 14.53 14.75 -7.20
CA TYR A 67 13.64 15.88 -7.40
C TYR A 67 14.11 16.83 -8.52
N ALA A 68 15.41 17.16 -8.52
CA ALA A 68 16.02 18.03 -9.50
C ALA A 68 17.53 17.80 -9.61
N GLY A 69 18.06 17.88 -10.83
CA GLY A 69 19.50 17.81 -11.12
C GLY A 69 20.06 19.17 -11.55
N LYS A 70 21.27 19.52 -11.10
CA LYS A 70 22.01 20.70 -11.58
C LYS A 70 23.27 20.26 -12.30
N HIS A 71 23.30 20.41 -13.63
CA HIS A 71 24.47 20.12 -14.44
C HIS A 71 25.46 21.29 -14.43
N ALA A 72 26.75 21.00 -14.63
CA ALA A 72 27.79 22.01 -14.76
C ALA A 72 27.45 22.97 -15.92
N GLY A 73 27.59 24.28 -15.67
CA GLY A 73 27.24 25.32 -16.65
C GLY A 73 25.77 25.74 -16.66
N HIS A 74 24.86 25.01 -16.00
CA HIS A 74 23.47 25.44 -15.83
C HIS A 74 23.33 26.36 -14.60
N GLN A 75 22.65 27.49 -14.76
CA GLN A 75 22.40 28.41 -13.65
C GLN A 75 21.38 27.84 -12.64
N GLN A 76 20.38 27.11 -13.12
CA GLN A 76 19.31 26.55 -12.30
C GLN A 76 19.28 25.02 -12.38
N ALA A 77 18.83 24.39 -11.30
CA ALA A 77 18.52 22.96 -11.30
C ALA A 77 17.28 22.71 -12.15
N ARG A 78 17.28 21.63 -12.93
CA ARG A 78 16.13 21.19 -13.70
C ARG A 78 15.35 20.18 -12.87
N ARG A 79 14.05 20.43 -12.68
CA ARG A 79 13.14 19.50 -12.02
C ARG A 79 12.96 18.25 -12.88
N GLU A 80 13.03 17.09 -12.25
CA GLU A 80 12.71 15.83 -12.92
C GLU A 80 11.21 15.74 -13.17
N SER A 81 10.86 15.27 -14.36
CA SER A 81 9.46 15.10 -14.75
C SER A 81 8.99 13.69 -14.39
N PRO A 82 7.78 13.53 -13.83
CA PRO A 82 7.21 12.21 -13.60
C PRO A 82 7.16 11.41 -14.90
N THR A 83 7.67 10.18 -14.86
CA THR A 83 7.62 9.27 -16.02
C THR A 83 6.38 8.38 -15.90
N VAL A 84 5.46 8.50 -16.87
CA VAL A 84 4.32 7.58 -16.99
C VAL A 84 4.84 6.23 -17.51
N VAL A 85 4.56 5.16 -16.78
CA VAL A 85 4.91 3.79 -17.20
C VAL A 85 3.80 3.21 -18.04
N PHE A 86 2.56 3.26 -17.54
CA PHE A 86 1.35 2.80 -18.24
C PHE A 86 0.10 3.34 -17.56
N GLU A 87 -1.03 3.26 -18.27
CA GLU A 87 -2.36 3.46 -17.71
C GLU A 87 -3.02 2.09 -17.50
N VAL A 88 -3.60 1.87 -16.32
CA VAL A 88 -4.28 0.61 -16.00
C VAL A 88 -5.53 0.52 -16.88
N PRO A 89 -5.65 -0.50 -17.74
CA PRO A 89 -6.81 -0.63 -18.61
C PRO A 89 -8.04 -0.98 -17.77
N VAL A 90 -9.02 -0.08 -17.75
CA VAL A 90 -10.31 -0.30 -17.11
C VAL A 90 -11.43 -0.16 -18.13
N GLN A 91 -12.37 -1.11 -18.13
CA GLN A 91 -13.54 -1.05 -19.02
C GLN A 91 -14.53 0.03 -18.58
N ASN A 92 -14.68 0.23 -17.27
CA ASN A 92 -15.55 1.23 -16.68
C ASN A 92 -14.73 2.11 -15.71
N PRO A 93 -14.49 3.38 -16.02
CA PRO A 93 -13.80 4.31 -15.13
C PRO A 93 -14.44 4.44 -13.75
N GLY A 94 -15.77 4.26 -13.63
CA GLY A 94 -16.48 4.30 -12.35
C GLY A 94 -16.08 3.20 -11.37
N ASN A 95 -15.37 2.16 -11.83
CA ASN A 95 -14.79 1.15 -10.93
C ASN A 95 -13.76 1.76 -9.98
N TRP A 96 -13.04 2.82 -10.39
CA TRP A 96 -12.13 3.53 -9.49
C TRP A 96 -12.88 4.13 -8.31
N ASP A 97 -14.01 4.78 -8.56
CA ASP A 97 -14.80 5.43 -7.53
C ASP A 97 -15.39 4.43 -6.54
N VAL A 98 -15.80 3.25 -7.01
CA VAL A 98 -16.25 2.16 -6.13
C VAL A 98 -15.13 1.73 -5.17
N ILE A 99 -13.91 1.55 -5.67
CA ILE A 99 -12.79 1.11 -4.84
C ILE A 99 -12.36 2.22 -3.87
N ARG A 100 -12.25 3.47 -4.37
CA ARG A 100 -11.94 4.66 -3.57
C ARG A 100 -12.95 4.84 -2.45
N GLU A 101 -14.25 4.74 -2.73
CA GLU A 101 -15.31 4.81 -1.72
C GLU A 101 -15.21 3.67 -0.70
N GLY A 102 -14.88 2.46 -1.14
CA GLY A 102 -14.59 1.34 -0.24
C GLY A 102 -13.45 1.67 0.73
N MET A 103 -12.34 2.21 0.22
CA MET A 103 -11.20 2.65 1.03
C MET A 103 -11.55 3.83 1.95
N ARG A 104 -12.40 4.77 1.52
CA ARG A 104 -12.92 5.85 2.37
C ARG A 104 -13.72 5.28 3.53
N ARG A 105 -14.60 4.31 3.27
CA ARG A 105 -15.45 3.67 4.30
C ARG A 105 -14.68 2.86 5.33
N VAL A 106 -13.45 2.42 5.03
CA VAL A 106 -12.58 1.79 6.02
C VAL A 106 -12.25 2.73 7.18
N VAL A 107 -12.11 4.03 6.91
CA VAL A 107 -11.79 5.05 7.92
C VAL A 107 -13.04 5.84 8.36
N HIS A 108 -13.95 6.14 7.45
CA HIS A 108 -15.09 7.03 7.70
C HIS A 108 -16.43 6.32 7.85
N GLY A 109 -16.50 5.04 7.52
CA GLY A 109 -17.74 4.25 7.64
C GLY A 109 -18.01 3.81 9.08
N GLU A 110 -19.29 3.66 9.43
CA GLU A 110 -19.72 3.22 10.76
C GLU A 110 -19.10 1.88 11.19
N LYS A 111 -18.91 0.98 10.21
CA LYS A 111 -18.30 -0.35 10.35
C LYS A 111 -16.86 -0.40 9.82
N GLY A 112 -16.22 0.74 9.63
CA GLY A 112 -14.85 0.83 9.11
C GLY A 112 -13.84 0.20 10.06
N THR A 113 -12.93 -0.62 9.53
CA THR A 113 -11.92 -1.32 10.35
C THR A 113 -10.86 -0.39 10.92
N ALA A 114 -10.69 0.82 10.39
CA ALA A 114 -9.71 1.82 10.83
C ALA A 114 -10.39 3.14 11.22
N ARG A 115 -11.61 3.07 11.75
CA ARG A 115 -12.39 4.25 12.17
C ARG A 115 -11.73 5.10 13.26
N GLU A 116 -10.84 4.51 14.05
CA GLU A 116 -10.15 5.17 15.15
C GLU A 116 -9.16 6.25 14.68
N ILE A 117 -8.68 6.17 13.43
CA ILE A 117 -7.78 7.19 12.87
C ILE A 117 -8.51 8.32 12.14
N ARG A 118 -9.85 8.37 12.21
CA ARG A 118 -10.66 9.38 11.51
C ARG A 118 -10.31 10.79 12.01
N PRO A 119 -9.98 11.74 11.11
CA PRO A 119 -9.78 13.14 11.50
C PRO A 119 -11.08 13.83 11.92
N ASP A 120 -10.98 14.74 12.89
CA ASP A 120 -12.10 15.59 13.34
C ASP A 120 -12.13 16.96 12.61
N ASP A 121 -11.08 17.28 11.85
CA ASP A 121 -10.86 18.57 11.17
C ASP A 121 -11.41 18.60 9.72
N GLY A 122 -12.16 17.57 9.32
CA GLY A 122 -12.73 17.46 7.98
C GLY A 122 -11.79 16.86 6.93
N LEU A 123 -10.55 16.51 7.27
CA LEU A 123 -9.68 15.75 6.38
C LEU A 123 -10.29 14.37 6.07
N VAL A 124 -10.42 14.05 4.78
CA VAL A 124 -10.93 12.74 4.35
C VAL A 124 -9.77 11.86 3.89
N ILE A 125 -9.45 10.86 4.69
CA ILE A 125 -8.47 9.79 4.37
C ILE A 125 -9.18 8.58 3.76
N ALA A 126 -8.60 7.99 2.72
CA ALA A 126 -8.97 6.66 2.24
C ALA A 126 -7.83 5.68 2.46
N GLY A 127 -8.13 4.50 3.00
CA GLY A 127 -7.10 3.51 3.30
C GLY A 127 -7.62 2.10 3.42
N LYS A 128 -6.71 1.17 3.68
CA LYS A 128 -7.04 -0.24 3.91
C LYS A 128 -6.01 -0.89 4.83
N SER A 129 -6.51 -1.56 5.86
CA SER A 129 -5.68 -2.41 6.73
C SER A 129 -5.43 -3.79 6.12
N GLY A 130 -4.28 -4.37 6.45
CA GLY A 130 -3.90 -5.73 6.17
C GLY A 130 -3.14 -6.34 7.34
N THR A 131 -3.04 -7.66 7.33
CA THR A 131 -2.26 -8.44 8.29
C THR A 131 -1.47 -9.47 7.49
N ALA A 132 -0.14 -9.42 7.55
CA ALA A 132 0.71 -10.38 6.86
C ALA A 132 1.17 -11.47 7.83
N GLN A 133 0.88 -12.72 7.49
CA GLN A 133 1.14 -13.86 8.36
C GLN A 133 2.63 -14.25 8.29
N VAL A 134 3.26 -14.40 9.47
CA VAL A 134 4.70 -14.75 9.59
C VAL A 134 4.92 -16.26 9.74
N VAL A 135 4.00 -16.97 10.40
CA VAL A 135 4.06 -18.43 10.60
C VAL A 135 2.75 -19.09 10.20
N ALA A 136 2.82 -20.31 9.65
CA ALA A 136 1.64 -21.12 9.37
C ALA A 136 0.87 -21.37 10.68
N GLN A 137 -0.43 -21.16 10.65
CA GLN A 137 -1.31 -21.36 11.79
C GLN A 137 -1.54 -22.87 11.94
N GLU A 138 -1.19 -23.45 13.10
CA GLU A 138 -1.77 -24.74 13.50
C GLU A 138 -3.24 -24.48 13.88
N GLU A 139 -4.14 -25.39 13.50
CA GLU A 139 -5.58 -25.15 13.33
C GLU A 139 -6.37 -24.66 14.59
N ASP A 140 -5.74 -24.55 15.77
CA ASP A 140 -6.43 -24.33 17.05
C ASP A 140 -5.80 -23.28 17.98
N GLU A 141 -4.87 -22.42 17.53
CA GLU A 141 -4.31 -21.36 18.38
C GLU A 141 -4.59 -19.96 17.84
N ASP A 142 -5.51 -19.24 18.51
CA ASP A 142 -5.63 -17.79 18.39
C ASP A 142 -4.33 -17.15 18.89
N MET A 143 -3.60 -16.48 17.99
CA MET A 143 -2.38 -15.75 18.39
C MET A 143 -2.74 -14.49 19.17
N ASP A 144 -2.82 -14.64 20.48
CA ASP A 144 -3.06 -13.58 21.46
C ASP A 144 -1.83 -12.66 21.66
N GLU A 145 -1.99 -11.63 22.51
CA GLU A 145 -0.89 -10.80 23.04
C GLU A 145 0.23 -11.64 23.71
N ASN A 146 -0.02 -12.91 24.01
CA ASN A 146 0.95 -13.83 24.60
C ASN A 146 1.87 -14.52 23.57
N THR A 147 1.62 -14.38 22.26
CA THR A 147 2.51 -14.94 21.23
C THR A 147 3.84 -14.18 21.22
N ALA A 148 4.95 -14.92 21.20
CA ALA A 148 6.30 -14.36 21.13
C ALA A 148 6.40 -13.37 19.96
N SER A 149 7.03 -12.21 20.19
CA SER A 149 7.01 -11.08 19.23
C SER A 149 7.40 -11.49 17.82
N HIS A 150 8.45 -12.30 17.65
CA HIS A 150 8.92 -12.78 16.34
C HIS A 150 7.94 -13.70 15.59
N LEU A 151 6.90 -14.21 16.25
CA LEU A 151 5.84 -15.04 15.63
C LEU A 151 4.60 -14.21 15.28
N ARG A 152 4.48 -12.98 15.80
CA ARG A 152 3.33 -12.11 15.52
C ARG A 152 3.29 -11.70 14.05
N HIS A 153 2.07 -11.62 13.53
CA HIS A 153 1.80 -11.11 12.19
C HIS A 153 2.34 -9.68 12.01
N HIS A 154 2.67 -9.30 10.78
CA HIS A 154 3.01 -7.91 10.48
C HIS A 154 1.73 -7.11 10.26
N ALA A 155 1.68 -5.92 10.85
CA ALA A 155 0.59 -4.99 10.68
C ALA A 155 0.84 -4.15 9.42
N LEU A 156 -0.15 -4.11 8.51
CA LEU A 156 -0.09 -3.34 7.27
C LEU A 156 -1.19 -2.28 7.24
N PHE A 157 -0.86 -1.09 6.76
CA PHE A 157 -1.85 -0.10 6.37
C PHE A 157 -1.39 0.69 5.16
N VAL A 158 -2.26 0.79 4.17
CA VAL A 158 -2.06 1.69 3.02
C VAL A 158 -3.11 2.78 3.04
N ALA A 159 -2.72 3.99 2.66
CA ALA A 159 -3.65 5.12 2.61
C ALA A 159 -3.23 6.17 1.60
N TYR A 160 -4.19 7.01 1.22
CA TYR A 160 -3.94 8.28 0.55
C TYR A 160 -4.87 9.35 1.09
N ALA A 161 -4.45 10.61 0.95
CA ALA A 161 -5.23 11.77 1.35
C ALA A 161 -4.78 13.00 0.54
N PRO A 162 -5.60 14.08 0.52
CA PRO A 162 -7.05 14.07 0.73
C PRO A 162 -7.78 13.16 -0.27
N PHE A 163 -8.99 12.71 0.08
CA PHE A 163 -9.77 11.77 -0.74
C PHE A 163 -10.06 12.26 -2.15
N ASP A 164 -10.48 13.52 -2.28
CA ASP A 164 -10.92 14.10 -3.55
C ASP A 164 -9.76 14.60 -4.42
N ARG A 165 -8.68 15.07 -3.78
CA ARG A 165 -7.47 15.53 -4.46
C ARG A 165 -6.24 14.92 -3.79
N PRO A 166 -5.92 13.65 -4.08
CA PRO A 166 -4.81 12.96 -3.43
C PRO A 166 -3.48 13.69 -3.68
N ASN A 167 -2.77 14.04 -2.61
CA ASN A 167 -1.43 14.64 -2.68
C ASN A 167 -0.35 13.76 -2.02
N ILE A 168 -0.75 12.77 -1.22
CA ILE A 168 0.15 11.79 -0.61
C ILE A 168 -0.47 10.39 -0.67
N ALA A 169 0.38 9.38 -0.94
CA ALA A 169 0.07 7.97 -0.75
C ALA A 169 1.14 7.34 0.15
N VAL A 170 0.71 6.54 1.13
CA VAL A 170 1.56 5.95 2.16
C VAL A 170 1.29 4.45 2.25
N ALA A 171 2.35 3.66 2.43
CA ALA A 171 2.28 2.27 2.82
C ALA A 171 3.14 2.08 4.08
N VAL A 172 2.51 1.60 5.15
CA VAL A 172 3.16 1.34 6.44
C VAL A 172 3.13 -0.16 6.71
N VAL A 173 4.29 -0.67 7.12
CA VAL A 173 4.47 -2.03 7.63
C VAL A 173 5.10 -1.91 9.01
N VAL A 174 4.42 -2.44 10.02
CA VAL A 174 4.98 -2.61 11.35
C VAL A 174 5.24 -4.09 11.53
N GLU A 175 6.52 -4.47 11.45
CA GLU A 175 6.93 -5.85 11.68
C GLU A 175 6.50 -6.29 13.07
N HIS A 176 5.89 -7.46 13.13
CA HIS A 176 5.36 -8.06 14.36
C HIS A 176 4.33 -7.21 15.13
N GLY A 177 3.73 -6.22 14.46
CA GLY A 177 2.70 -5.34 15.06
C GLY A 177 1.33 -6.00 15.21
N GLY A 178 1.09 -7.20 14.68
CA GLY A 178 -0.22 -7.83 14.73
C GLY A 178 -1.24 -7.10 13.84
N GLY A 179 -2.12 -6.29 14.41
CA GLY A 179 -3.28 -5.71 13.72
C GLY A 179 -2.98 -4.45 12.91
N GLY A 180 -3.14 -4.51 11.58
CA GLY A 180 -2.93 -3.37 10.67
C GLY A 180 -3.69 -2.09 11.05
N SER A 181 -4.93 -2.21 11.52
CA SER A 181 -5.74 -1.06 11.93
C SER A 181 -5.28 -0.40 13.23
N ARG A 182 -4.70 -1.17 14.17
CA ARG A 182 -4.29 -0.66 15.49
C ARG A 182 -2.88 -0.11 15.48
N GLU A 183 -1.95 -0.78 14.80
CA GLU A 183 -0.54 -0.38 14.82
C GLU A 183 -0.12 0.45 13.60
N ALA A 184 -0.44 -0.01 12.39
CA ALA A 184 0.06 0.63 11.17
C ALA A 184 -0.78 1.85 10.76
N ALA A 185 -2.09 1.84 11.03
CA ALA A 185 -2.97 2.95 10.64
C ALA A 185 -2.67 4.27 11.39
N PRO A 186 -2.41 4.29 12.71
CA PRO A 186 -2.02 5.52 13.41
C PRO A 186 -0.70 6.11 12.90
N VAL A 187 0.26 5.26 12.55
CA VAL A 187 1.53 5.69 11.94
C VAL A 187 1.27 6.34 10.59
N ALA A 188 0.45 5.70 9.73
CA ALA A 188 0.08 6.29 8.45
C ALA A 188 -0.64 7.64 8.61
N ARG A 189 -1.51 7.75 9.62
CA ARG A 189 -2.20 9.01 9.96
C ARG A 189 -1.21 10.10 10.33
N ALA A 190 -0.25 9.82 11.21
CA ALA A 190 0.75 10.78 11.63
C ALA A 190 1.62 11.28 10.45
N VAL A 191 1.99 10.40 9.52
CA VAL A 191 2.72 10.77 8.30
C VAL A 191 1.89 11.68 7.40
N ILE A 192 0.61 11.35 7.20
CA ILE A 192 -0.31 12.18 6.40
C ILE A 192 -0.48 13.56 7.03
N ASP A 193 -0.73 13.64 8.33
CA ASP A 193 -0.90 14.92 9.03
C ASP A 193 0.37 15.78 8.92
N ALA A 194 1.54 15.17 9.12
CA ALA A 194 2.82 15.87 9.02
C ALA A 194 3.11 16.39 7.60
N TRP A 195 2.70 15.66 6.55
CA TRP A 195 2.82 16.12 5.17
C TRP A 195 1.90 17.30 4.89
N LEU A 196 0.63 17.18 5.25
CA LEU A 196 -0.38 18.21 4.97
C LEU A 196 -0.12 19.50 5.76
N ALA A 197 0.42 19.40 6.97
CA ALA A 197 0.86 20.56 7.74
C ALA A 197 1.99 21.33 7.04
N GLN A 198 2.89 20.65 6.32
CA GLN A 198 3.97 21.30 5.56
C GLN A 198 3.43 21.99 4.29
N GLU A 199 2.46 21.41 3.60
CA GLU A 199 1.81 22.07 2.45
C GLU A 199 1.02 23.32 2.85
N ALA A 200 0.50 23.37 4.08
CA ALA A 200 -0.21 24.52 4.61
C ALA A 200 0.74 25.64 5.12
N ALA A 201 2.03 25.35 5.30
CA ALA A 201 3.01 26.32 5.73
C ALA A 201 3.40 27.25 4.55
N PRO A 202 3.49 28.57 4.78
CA PRO A 202 3.76 29.57 3.74
C PRO A 202 5.18 29.51 3.16
#